data_AF-A0A930XQW1-F1
#
_entry.id   AF-A0A930XQW1-F1
#
_cell.length_a   1.000
_cell.length_b   1.000
_cell.length_c   1.000
_cell.angle_alpha   90.00
_cell.angle_beta   90.00
_cell.angle_gamma   90.00
#
_symmetry.space_group_name_H-M   'P 1'
#
loop_
_entity.id
_entity.type
_entity.pdbx_description
1 polymer ?
#
loop_
_entity_poly.entity_id
_entity_poly.type
_entity_poly.pdbx_seq_one_letter_code
_entity_poly.pdbx_strand_id
1 'polypeptide(L)'
;MKHRLTHPQTLLAIAALMAAVMAGSALMVRAQAETSVPPVVEPCLDRSSPLAAGGAALMATATVEGTDYYLIYTYEDAPNAEQYPSALLVSATADTCDVALWNTPGDFLAYADYVPFEAAVKFHEIQFSRQLDRLGREAFINAFDLSELALLEEEAVALERLGVLEAIRRNQ
;
A
#
# COMPACT_ATOMS: atom_id res chain seq x y z
N MET A 1 34.29 -26.00 -35.97
CA MET A 1 33.88 -27.26 -35.32
C MET A 1 32.62 -26.98 -34.51
N LYS A 2 31.47 -27.51 -34.93
CA LYS A 2 30.17 -27.26 -34.28
C LYS A 2 29.93 -28.37 -33.25
N HIS A 3 29.99 -28.03 -31.96
CA HIS A 3 29.60 -28.96 -30.90
C HIS A 3 28.09 -29.23 -31.00
N ARG A 4 27.73 -30.44 -31.43
CA ARG A 4 26.36 -30.96 -31.29
C ARG A 4 26.17 -31.34 -29.83
N LEU A 5 25.41 -30.56 -29.09
CA LEU A 5 24.84 -31.00 -27.81
C LEU A 5 23.92 -32.19 -28.10
N THR A 6 24.20 -33.31 -27.44
CA THR A 6 23.39 -34.53 -27.52
C THR A 6 22.10 -34.33 -26.71
N HIS A 7 21.00 -34.92 -27.19
CA HIS A 7 19.63 -34.80 -26.64
C HIS A 7 19.46 -34.87 -25.10
N PRO A 8 20.22 -35.63 -24.30
CA PRO A 8 20.02 -35.61 -22.84
C PRO A 8 20.44 -34.29 -22.18
N GLN A 9 21.30 -33.49 -22.82
CA GLN A 9 21.78 -32.22 -22.26
C GLN A 9 20.78 -31.07 -22.41
N THR A 10 19.88 -31.14 -23.41
CA THR A 10 18.82 -30.15 -23.62
C THR A 10 17.67 -30.33 -22.62
N LEU A 11 17.35 -31.58 -22.25
CA LEU A 11 16.32 -31.87 -21.25
C LEU A 11 16.71 -31.40 -19.84
N LEU A 12 17.98 -31.55 -19.46
CA LEU A 12 18.51 -31.03 -18.19
C LEU A 12 18.52 -29.50 -18.13
N ALA A 13 18.80 -28.83 -19.25
CA ALA A 13 18.77 -27.36 -19.31
C ALA A 13 17.34 -26.78 -19.17
N ILE A 14 16.34 -27.44 -19.75
CA ILE A 14 14.93 -27.03 -19.65
C ILE A 14 14.37 -27.31 -18.25
N ALA A 15 14.74 -28.45 -17.64
CA ALA A 15 14.36 -28.77 -16.27
C ALA A 15 14.99 -27.79 -15.25
N ALA A 16 16.24 -27.38 -15.45
CA ALA A 16 16.89 -26.36 -14.63
C ALA A 16 16.26 -24.97 -14.78
N LEU A 17 15.83 -24.60 -16.00
CA LEU A 17 15.13 -23.34 -16.22
C LEU A 17 13.74 -23.33 -15.58
N MET A 18 12.99 -24.44 -15.65
CA MET A 18 11.69 -24.60 -15.00
C MET A 18 11.81 -24.64 -13.47
N ALA A 19 12.86 -25.25 -12.92
CA ALA A 19 13.15 -25.20 -11.50
C ALA A 19 13.53 -23.79 -11.02
N ALA A 20 14.23 -23.00 -11.83
CA ALA A 20 14.54 -21.60 -11.52
C ALA A 20 13.30 -20.70 -11.58
N VAL A 21 12.36 -20.96 -12.50
CA VAL A 21 11.08 -20.23 -12.58
C VAL A 21 10.16 -20.61 -11.40
N MET A 22 10.13 -21.89 -10.99
CA MET A 22 9.34 -22.37 -9.85
C MET A 22 9.95 -21.98 -8.48
N ALA A 23 11.29 -21.92 -8.36
CA ALA A 23 11.95 -21.42 -7.16
C ALA A 23 11.88 -19.88 -7.05
N GLY A 24 11.89 -19.17 -8.18
CA GLY A 24 11.70 -17.72 -8.24
C GLY A 24 10.28 -17.25 -7.93
N SER A 25 9.27 -18.13 -8.06
CA SER A 25 7.87 -17.85 -7.70
C SER A 25 7.49 -18.34 -6.30
N ALA A 26 8.29 -19.21 -5.68
CA ALA A 26 8.13 -19.61 -4.27
C ALA A 26 8.76 -18.62 -3.29
N LEU A 27 9.64 -17.73 -3.77
CA LEU A 27 9.99 -16.49 -3.07
C LEU A 27 8.98 -15.41 -3.45
N MET A 28 7.71 -15.66 -3.15
CA MET A 28 6.77 -14.55 -2.94
C MET A 28 7.34 -13.75 -1.79
N VAL A 29 7.93 -12.63 -2.19
CA VAL A 29 8.55 -11.57 -1.41
C VAL A 29 7.66 -11.25 -0.21
N ARG A 30 7.85 -11.94 0.91
CA ARG A 30 7.62 -11.37 2.25
C ARG A 30 8.72 -10.35 2.51
N ALA A 31 8.75 -9.31 1.72
CA ALA A 31 9.54 -8.11 1.99
C ALA A 31 8.60 -6.91 1.88
N GLN A 32 7.61 -6.86 2.76
CA GLN A 32 7.20 -5.59 3.32
C GLN A 32 7.77 -5.59 4.73
N ALA A 33 8.84 -4.80 4.90
CA ALA A 33 9.43 -4.55 6.20
C ALA A 33 8.33 -4.17 7.20
N GLU A 34 8.41 -4.78 8.38
CA GLU A 34 7.64 -4.50 9.57
C GLU A 34 7.36 -3.00 9.72
N THR A 35 6.19 -2.56 9.25
CA THR A 35 5.62 -1.28 9.63
C THR A 35 4.74 -1.58 10.82
N SER A 36 5.39 -1.94 11.93
CA SER A 36 4.71 -2.28 13.17
C SER A 36 3.84 -1.12 13.61
N VAL A 37 2.63 -1.45 14.08
CA VAL A 37 1.70 -0.48 14.62
C VAL A 37 2.36 0.14 15.88
N PRO A 38 2.48 1.48 15.98
CA PRO A 38 3.12 2.11 17.13
C PRO A 38 2.40 1.78 18.44
N PRO A 39 3.12 1.55 19.57
CA PRO A 39 2.49 1.20 20.84
C PRO A 39 1.46 2.22 21.35
N VAL A 40 1.60 3.50 20.99
CA VAL A 40 0.66 4.56 21.37
C VAL A 40 -0.73 4.38 20.74
N VAL A 41 -0.83 3.71 19.60
CA VAL A 41 -2.10 3.47 18.90
C VAL A 41 -2.62 2.03 19.06
N GLU A 42 -1.83 1.11 19.63
CA GLU A 42 -2.28 -0.26 19.93
C GLU A 42 -3.58 -0.33 20.76
N PRO A 43 -3.81 0.53 21.77
CA PRO A 43 -5.08 0.52 22.50
C PRO A 43 -6.31 0.88 21.64
N CYS A 44 -6.12 1.61 20.54
CA CYS A 44 -7.17 1.96 19.59
C CYS A 44 -7.41 0.89 18.52
N LEU A 45 -6.50 -0.08 18.41
CA LEU A 45 -6.67 -1.23 17.54
C LEU A 45 -7.46 -2.30 18.29
N ASP A 46 -8.77 -2.37 18.06
CA ASP A 46 -9.59 -3.47 18.59
C ASP A 46 -9.24 -4.78 17.84
N ARG A 47 -8.28 -5.54 18.38
CA ARG A 47 -7.88 -6.84 17.83
C ARG A 47 -8.96 -7.92 17.93
N SER A 48 -10.06 -7.66 18.64
CA SER A 48 -11.23 -8.55 18.62
C SER A 48 -12.17 -8.28 17.44
N SER A 49 -11.99 -7.15 16.75
CA SER A 49 -12.72 -6.82 15.53
C SER A 49 -12.37 -7.78 14.39
N PRO A 50 -13.36 -8.31 13.65
CA PRO A 50 -13.11 -9.10 12.44
C PRO A 50 -12.24 -8.38 11.41
N LEU A 51 -12.32 -7.04 11.37
CA LEU A 51 -11.56 -6.19 10.43
C LEU A 51 -10.05 -6.14 10.71
N ALA A 52 -9.59 -6.64 11.87
CA ALA A 52 -8.19 -6.72 12.25
C ALA A 52 -7.73 -8.15 12.60
N ALA A 53 -8.57 -9.17 12.38
CA ALA A 53 -8.27 -10.55 12.77
C ALA A 53 -7.06 -11.14 12.01
N GLY A 54 -6.82 -10.71 10.77
CA GLY A 54 -5.66 -11.07 9.95
C GLY A 54 -4.41 -10.23 10.23
N GLY A 55 -4.52 -9.19 11.07
CA GLY A 55 -3.43 -8.33 11.48
C GLY A 55 -3.61 -6.86 11.09
N ALA A 56 -2.56 -6.07 11.33
CA ALA A 56 -2.52 -4.65 11.04
C ALA A 56 -1.09 -4.20 10.70
N ALA A 57 -0.98 -3.18 9.84
CA ALA A 57 0.28 -2.58 9.42
C ALA A 57 0.15 -1.05 9.33
N LEU A 58 1.15 -0.33 9.82
CA LEU A 58 1.22 1.12 9.69
C LEU A 58 1.44 1.52 8.22
N MET A 59 0.48 2.23 7.64
CA MET A 59 0.62 2.72 6.27
C MET A 59 1.30 4.09 6.23
N ALA A 60 0.82 5.06 7.00
CA ALA A 60 1.34 6.42 6.97
C ALA A 60 1.14 7.15 8.29
N THR A 61 1.94 8.18 8.52
CA THR A 61 1.81 9.08 9.67
C THR A 61 1.91 10.54 9.24
N ALA A 62 1.27 11.43 9.99
CA ALA A 62 1.37 12.87 9.83
C ALA A 62 1.17 13.56 11.18
N THR A 63 1.92 14.61 11.47
CA THR A 63 1.71 15.44 12.67
C THR A 63 1.15 16.78 12.24
N VAL A 64 -0.02 17.15 12.77
CA VAL A 64 -0.68 18.44 12.48
C VAL A 64 -1.03 19.10 13.81
N GLU A 65 -0.56 20.33 14.01
CA GLU A 65 -0.80 21.13 15.23
C GLU A 65 -0.49 20.41 16.55
N GLY A 66 0.51 19.51 16.54
CA GLY A 66 0.92 18.73 17.71
C GLY A 66 0.09 17.49 18.00
N THR A 67 -0.86 17.14 17.12
CA THR A 67 -1.57 15.85 17.13
C THR A 67 -0.98 14.93 16.07
N ASP A 68 -0.72 13.68 16.44
CA ASP A 68 -0.24 12.66 15.52
C ASP A 68 -1.42 11.91 14.90
N TYR A 69 -1.40 11.75 13.58
CA TYR A 69 -2.40 11.04 12.82
C TYR A 69 -1.75 9.82 12.16
N TYR A 70 -2.44 8.69 12.23
CA TYR A 70 -1.98 7.40 11.73
C TYR A 70 -3.01 6.83 10.77
N LEU A 71 -2.56 6.46 9.58
CA LEU A 71 -3.29 5.57 8.69
C LEU A 71 -2.72 4.17 8.88
N ILE A 72 -3.55 3.26 9.36
CA ILE A 72 -3.23 1.86 9.59
C ILE A 72 -4.08 1.04 8.61
N TYR A 73 -3.47 0.08 7.95
CA TYR A 73 -4.21 -0.95 7.21
C TYR A 73 -4.46 -2.12 8.12
N THR A 74 -5.73 -2.51 8.26
CA THR A 74 -6.16 -3.70 8.99
C THR A 74 -6.70 -4.73 8.01
N TYR A 75 -6.56 -6.00 8.37
CA TYR A 75 -6.85 -7.13 7.51
C TYR A 75 -7.82 -8.07 8.20
N GLU A 76 -8.83 -8.53 7.46
CA GLU A 76 -9.62 -9.69 7.86
C GLU A 76 -8.79 -10.98 7.80
N ASP A 77 -9.20 -12.01 8.53
CA ASP A 77 -8.59 -13.35 8.40
C ASP A 77 -9.16 -14.07 7.16
N ALA A 78 -8.78 -13.59 5.97
CA ALA A 78 -9.26 -14.09 4.68
C ALA A 78 -8.12 -14.25 3.65
N PRO A 79 -8.21 -15.22 2.72
CA PRO A 79 -7.14 -15.52 1.76
C PRO A 79 -6.69 -14.36 0.84
N ASN A 80 -7.55 -13.37 0.65
CA ASN A 80 -7.30 -12.19 -0.20
C ASN A 80 -7.26 -10.88 0.60
N ALA A 81 -7.17 -10.93 1.93
CA ALA A 81 -7.25 -9.75 2.78
C ALA A 81 -6.19 -8.69 2.44
N GLU A 82 -4.98 -9.11 2.06
CA GLU A 82 -3.90 -8.18 1.64
C GLU A 82 -4.27 -7.32 0.42
N GLN A 83 -5.19 -7.78 -0.43
CA GLN A 83 -5.62 -7.04 -1.63
C GLN A 83 -6.66 -5.96 -1.30
N TYR A 84 -7.39 -6.14 -0.20
CA TYR A 84 -8.49 -5.27 0.20
C TYR A 84 -8.34 -4.96 1.70
N PRO A 85 -7.37 -4.13 2.11
CA PRO A 85 -7.28 -3.69 3.49
C PRO A 85 -8.45 -2.76 3.85
N SER A 86 -8.84 -2.76 5.11
CA SER A 86 -9.55 -1.64 5.73
C SER A 86 -8.55 -0.55 6.13
N ALA A 87 -8.92 0.70 5.92
CA ALA A 87 -8.30 1.86 6.51
C ALA A 87 -8.84 2.10 7.94
N LEU A 88 -7.92 2.14 8.89
CA LEU A 88 -8.13 2.60 10.26
C LEU A 88 -7.37 3.93 10.43
N LEU A 89 -8.11 5.01 10.66
CA LEU A 89 -7.57 6.33 10.96
C LEU A 89 -7.62 6.58 12.46
N VAL A 90 -6.46 6.84 13.04
CA VAL A 90 -6.30 7.14 14.47
C VAL A 90 -5.65 8.49 14.62
N SER A 91 -6.21 9.34 15.49
CA SER A 91 -5.51 10.49 16.04
C SER A 91 -4.97 10.14 17.42
N ALA A 92 -3.75 10.53 17.74
CA ALA A 92 -3.16 10.34 19.05
C ALA A 92 -2.47 11.60 19.57
N THR A 93 -2.53 11.75 20.89
CA THR A 93 -1.71 12.66 21.66
C THR A 93 -0.79 11.84 22.57
N ALA A 94 -0.05 12.49 23.48
CA ALA A 94 0.79 11.76 24.45
C ALA A 94 -0.02 10.82 25.37
N ASP A 95 -1.28 11.15 25.64
CA ASP A 95 -2.09 10.49 26.67
C ASP A 95 -3.34 9.78 26.12
N THR A 96 -3.76 10.08 24.89
CA THR A 96 -4.99 9.55 24.30
C THR A 96 -4.76 9.08 22.87
N CYS A 97 -5.54 8.09 22.45
CA CYS A 97 -5.75 7.78 21.05
C CYS A 97 -7.26 7.70 20.80
N ASP A 98 -7.69 8.13 19.63
CA ASP A 98 -9.09 8.14 19.22
C ASP A 98 -9.22 7.62 17.78
N VAL A 99 -10.20 6.74 17.54
CA VAL A 99 -10.50 6.21 16.21
C VAL A 99 -11.41 7.20 15.48
N ALA A 100 -10.89 7.82 14.42
CA ALA A 100 -11.64 8.75 13.57
C ALA A 100 -12.43 8.02 12.47
N LEU A 101 -11.88 6.93 11.94
CA LEU A 101 -12.50 6.10 10.92
C LEU A 101 -12.01 4.66 11.04
N TRP A 102 -12.92 3.70 10.84
CA TRP A 102 -12.57 2.33 10.49
C TRP A 102 -13.53 1.86 9.39
N ASN A 103 -13.07 1.86 8.14
CA ASN A 103 -13.93 1.54 7.00
C ASN A 103 -14.00 0.04 6.73
N THR A 104 -14.96 -0.37 5.91
CA THR A 104 -14.96 -1.74 5.38
C THR A 104 -14.01 -1.85 4.18
N PRO A 105 -13.43 -3.03 3.93
CA PRO A 105 -12.56 -3.24 2.78
C PRO A 105 -13.20 -2.80 1.47
N GLY A 106 -12.48 -1.98 0.70
CA GLY A 106 -12.95 -1.50 -0.60
C GLY A 106 -13.88 -0.28 -0.57
N ASP A 107 -14.22 0.27 0.61
CA ASP A 107 -14.91 1.55 0.69
C ASP A 107 -14.01 2.68 0.19
N PHE A 108 -14.47 3.41 -0.82
CA PHE A 108 -13.84 4.64 -1.29
C PHE A 108 -14.35 5.83 -0.47
N LEU A 109 -13.48 6.40 0.37
CA LEU A 109 -13.80 7.52 1.27
C LEU A 109 -12.70 8.57 1.20
N ALA A 110 -13.10 9.84 1.28
CA ALA A 110 -12.16 10.95 1.45
C ALA A 110 -11.61 10.93 2.88
N TYR A 111 -10.29 10.79 3.03
CA TYR A 111 -9.68 10.83 4.37
C TYR A 111 -9.79 12.22 4.99
N ALA A 112 -9.88 13.27 4.16
CA ALA A 112 -10.07 14.64 4.62
C ALA A 112 -11.40 14.87 5.37
N ASP A 113 -12.38 13.95 5.27
CA ASP A 113 -13.62 14.02 6.04
C ASP A 113 -13.44 13.60 7.52
N TYR A 114 -12.31 12.95 7.86
CA TYR A 114 -12.08 12.33 9.17
C TYR A 114 -10.81 12.84 9.87
N VAL A 115 -9.84 13.34 9.12
CA VAL A 115 -8.59 13.93 9.65
C VAL A 115 -8.33 15.29 9.00
N PRO A 116 -7.47 16.15 9.57
CA PRO A 116 -7.08 17.40 8.92
C PRO A 116 -6.61 17.17 7.49
N PHE A 117 -6.95 18.09 6.59
CA PHE A 117 -6.64 17.98 5.16
C PHE A 117 -5.14 17.73 4.92
N GLU A 118 -4.27 18.37 5.68
CA GLU A 118 -2.83 18.20 5.60
C GLU A 118 -2.38 16.76 5.93
N ALA A 119 -3.05 16.10 6.88
CA ALA A 119 -2.79 14.71 7.22
C ALA A 119 -3.27 13.78 6.10
N ALA A 120 -4.49 14.01 5.57
CA ALA A 120 -5.04 13.25 4.44
C ALA A 120 -4.12 13.32 3.20
N VAL A 121 -3.69 14.53 2.82
CA VAL A 121 -2.72 14.73 1.73
C VAL A 121 -1.44 13.96 2.00
N LYS A 122 -0.92 14.00 3.24
CA LYS A 122 0.33 13.32 3.57
C LYS A 122 0.19 11.79 3.49
N PHE A 123 -0.95 11.23 3.86
CA PHE A 123 -1.23 9.81 3.71
C PHE A 123 -1.18 9.36 2.26
N HIS A 124 -1.87 10.07 1.36
CA HIS A 124 -1.82 9.78 -0.07
C HIS A 124 -0.43 10.01 -0.66
N GLU A 125 0.28 11.05 -0.24
CA GLU A 125 1.66 11.31 -0.70
C GLU A 125 2.58 10.13 -0.37
N ILE A 126 2.51 9.59 0.85
CA ILE A 126 3.28 8.41 1.26
C ILE A 126 2.86 7.17 0.46
N GLN A 127 1.56 6.96 0.28
CA GLN A 127 1.03 5.84 -0.51
C GLN A 127 1.52 5.87 -1.95
N PHE A 128 1.36 7.01 -2.63
CA PHE A 128 1.80 7.18 -4.01
C PHE A 128 3.32 7.13 -4.14
N SER A 129 4.08 7.67 -3.18
CA SER A 129 5.54 7.52 -3.16
C SER A 129 5.96 6.05 -3.11
N ARG A 130 5.35 5.23 -2.25
CA ARG A 130 5.65 3.79 -2.18
C ARG A 130 5.32 3.07 -3.49
N GLN A 131 4.21 3.44 -4.14
CA GLN A 131 3.84 2.87 -5.43
C GLN A 131 4.79 3.32 -6.54
N LEU A 132 5.22 4.59 -6.53
CA LEU A 132 6.24 5.13 -7.43
C LEU A 132 7.57 4.40 -7.28
N ASP A 133 8.02 4.17 -6.05
CA ASP A 133 9.25 3.43 -5.77
C ASP A 133 9.18 1.98 -6.25
N ARG A 134 8.01 1.34 -6.09
CA ARG A 134 7.78 -0.05 -6.49
C ARG A 134 7.66 -0.24 -7.99
N LEU A 135 6.92 0.63 -8.67
CA LEU A 135 6.58 0.48 -10.10
C LEU A 135 7.57 1.22 -11.01
N GLY A 136 8.21 2.27 -10.49
CA GLY A 136 8.87 3.28 -11.29
C GLY A 136 7.88 4.31 -11.85
N ARG A 137 8.39 5.49 -12.19
CA ARG A 137 7.59 6.65 -12.57
C ARG A 137 6.69 6.41 -13.79
N GLU A 138 7.23 5.83 -14.87
CA GLU A 138 6.47 5.62 -16.11
C GLU A 138 5.32 4.63 -15.92
N ALA A 139 5.59 3.48 -15.29
CA ALA A 139 4.56 2.48 -15.02
C ALA A 139 3.50 2.99 -14.04
N PHE A 140 3.88 3.81 -13.04
CA PHE A 140 2.93 4.47 -12.15
C PHE A 140 2.01 5.44 -12.92
N ILE A 141 2.57 6.31 -13.78
CA ILE A 141 1.79 7.25 -14.59
C ILE A 141 0.81 6.51 -15.52
N ASN A 142 1.25 5.41 -16.12
CA ASN A 142 0.41 4.59 -17.01
C ASN A 142 -0.68 3.80 -16.27
N ALA A 143 -0.47 3.48 -15.00
CA ALA A 143 -1.44 2.76 -14.18
C ALA A 143 -2.51 3.67 -13.56
N PHE A 144 -2.28 4.99 -13.55
CA PHE A 144 -3.17 5.97 -12.94
C PHE A 144 -4.26 6.38 -13.94
N ASP A 145 -5.46 5.82 -13.79
CA ASP A 145 -6.61 6.13 -14.62
C ASP A 145 -7.57 7.11 -13.92
N LEU A 146 -7.45 8.41 -14.22
CA LEU A 146 -8.39 9.45 -13.76
C LEU A 146 -9.76 9.41 -14.48
N SER A 147 -9.93 8.59 -15.53
CA SER A 147 -11.18 8.56 -16.31
C SER A 147 -12.28 7.76 -15.61
N GLU A 148 -11.91 6.83 -14.73
CA GLU A 148 -12.85 5.96 -14.01
C GLU A 148 -13.20 6.46 -12.59
N LEU A 149 -12.40 7.36 -12.01
CA LEU A 149 -12.63 7.90 -10.66
C LEU A 149 -12.33 9.41 -10.63
N ALA A 150 -13.31 10.19 -10.18
CA ALA A 150 -13.05 11.58 -9.83
C ALA A 150 -12.00 11.60 -8.72
N LEU A 151 -10.82 12.14 -9.03
CA LEU A 151 -9.71 12.25 -8.09
C LEU A 151 -10.15 13.08 -6.88
N LEU A 152 -9.91 12.57 -5.67
CA LEU A 152 -10.17 13.33 -4.45
C LEU A 152 -9.22 14.55 -4.39
N GLU A 153 -9.64 15.60 -3.68
CA GLU A 153 -8.83 16.82 -3.60
C GLU A 153 -7.48 16.56 -2.92
N GLU A 154 -7.47 15.78 -1.83
CA GLU A 154 -6.25 15.39 -1.12
C GLU A 154 -5.31 14.53 -1.98
N GLU A 155 -5.86 13.69 -2.86
CA GLU A 155 -5.09 12.87 -3.81
C GLU A 155 -4.46 13.75 -4.90
N ALA A 156 -5.21 14.72 -5.42
CA ALA A 156 -4.72 15.67 -6.40
C ALA A 156 -3.52 16.46 -5.86
N VAL A 157 -3.65 17.02 -4.65
CA VAL A 157 -2.56 17.76 -4.00
C VAL A 157 -1.36 16.84 -3.72
N ALA A 158 -1.59 15.60 -3.30
CA ALA A 158 -0.51 14.63 -3.10
C ALA A 158 0.26 14.32 -4.39
N LEU A 159 -0.43 14.06 -5.50
CA LEU A 159 0.17 13.80 -6.81
C LEU A 159 0.89 15.03 -7.38
N GLU A 160 0.37 16.23 -7.11
CA GLU A 160 1.02 17.49 -7.47
C GLU A 160 2.35 17.65 -6.72
N ARG A 161 2.37 17.42 -5.40
CA ARG A 161 3.59 17.48 -4.56
C ARG A 161 4.65 16.47 -5.00
N LEU A 162 4.23 15.31 -5.47
CA LEU A 162 5.11 14.29 -6.05
C LEU A 162 5.55 14.60 -7.50
N GLY A 163 5.05 15.69 -8.09
CA GLY A 163 5.40 16.14 -9.42
C GLY A 163 4.97 15.18 -10.53
N VAL A 164 3.91 14.39 -10.31
CA VAL A 164 3.39 13.39 -11.27
C VAL A 164 2.01 13.74 -11.84
N LEU A 165 1.24 14.59 -11.16
CA LEU A 165 -0.14 14.94 -11.57
C LEU A 165 -0.21 15.44 -13.02
N GLU A 166 0.63 16.39 -13.39
CA GLU A 166 0.65 16.94 -14.75
C GLU A 166 1.05 15.91 -15.81
N ALA A 167 1.88 14.93 -15.45
CA ALA A 167 2.24 13.85 -16.37
C ALA A 167 1.10 12.86 -16.55
N ILE A 168 0.37 12.54 -15.48
CA ILE A 168 -0.83 11.71 -15.50
C ILE A 168 -1.90 12.36 -16.39
N ARG A 169 -2.20 13.65 -16.17
CA ARG A 169 -3.20 14.40 -16.98
C ARG A 169 -2.91 14.41 -18.48
N ARG A 170 -1.63 14.40 -18.88
CA ARG A 170 -1.23 14.37 -20.30
C ARG A 170 -1.28 12.97 -20.92
N ASN A 171 -1.36 11.92 -20.10
CA ASN A 171 -1.34 10.54 -20.54
C ASN A 171 -2.76 9.98 -20.82
N GLN A 172 -3.78 10.82 -20.68
CA GLN A 172 -5.19 10.52 -20.95
C GLN A 172 -5.61 11.11 -22.29
#